data_AF-A0A7U4LN85-F1
#
_entry.id   AF-A0A7U4LN85-F1
#
_cell.length_a   1.000
_cell.length_b   1.000
_cell.length_c   1.000
_cell.angle_alpha   90.00
_cell.angle_beta   90.00
_cell.angle_gamma   90.00
#
_symmetry.space_group_name_H-M   'P 1'
#
loop_
_entity.id
_entity.type
_entity.pdbx_description
1 polymer ?
#
loop_
_entity_poly.entity_id
_entity_poly.type
_entity_poly.pdbx_seq_one_letter_code
_entity_poly.pdbx_strand_id
1 'polypeptide(L)' 'MFDMKPYLNKGIFKELKDTSMFKSVKVSFDTIEWENEADIDPETLYEDSVPYN' A
#
# COMPACT_ATOMS: atom_id res chain seq x y z
N MET A 1 3.57 4.45 10.49
CA MET A 1 2.21 3.97 10.17
C MET A 1 1.76 4.71 8.93
N PHE A 2 1.41 3.97 7.88
CA PHE A 2 0.92 4.51 6.61
C PHE A 2 -0.58 4.21 6.47
N ASP A 3 -1.41 5.20 6.13
CA ASP A 3 -2.86 5.00 5.94
C ASP A 3 -3.20 4.85 4.46
N MET A 4 -3.68 3.66 4.07
CA MET A 4 -4.09 3.36 2.70
C MET A 4 -5.45 3.94 2.31
N LYS A 5 -6.29 4.39 3.24
CA LYS A 5 -7.65 4.86 2.96
C LYS A 5 -7.75 5.91 1.84
N PRO A 6 -6.86 6.92 1.74
CA PRO A 6 -6.91 7.92 0.67
C PRO A 6 -6.69 7.32 -0.74
N TYR A 7 -6.07 6.14 -0.82
CA TYR A 7 -5.69 5.48 -2.07
C TYR A 7 -6.75 4.50 -2.57
N LEU A 8 -7.57 3.92 -1.68
CA LEU A 8 -8.54 2.87 -2.02
C LEU A 8 -9.58 3.24 -3.08
N ASN A 9 -9.74 4.52 -3.45
CA ASN A 9 -10.65 4.93 -4.52
C ASN A 9 -9.94 5.27 -5.84
N LYS A 10 -8.62 5.06 -5.93
CA LYS A 10 -7.77 5.43 -7.07
C LYS A 10 -7.30 4.19 -7.83
N GLY A 11 -7.48 4.19 -9.15
CA GLY A 11 -6.86 3.21 -10.06
C GLY A 11 -6.84 1.76 -9.57
N ILE A 12 -5.65 1.16 -9.64
CA ILE A 12 -5.36 -0.23 -9.25
C ILE A 12 -5.59 -0.51 -7.75
N PHE A 13 -5.48 0.51 -6.91
CA PHE A 13 -5.70 0.39 -5.46
C PHE A 13 -7.17 0.15 -5.08
N LYS A 14 -8.11 0.29 -6.01
CA LYS A 14 -9.53 -0.03 -5.76
C LYS A 14 -9.75 -1.50 -5.38
N GLU A 15 -8.93 -2.39 -5.90
CA GLU A 15 -8.99 -3.83 -5.60
C GLU A 15 -8.53 -4.14 -4.17
N LEU A 16 -7.73 -3.26 -3.57
CA LEU A 16 -7.30 -3.38 -2.17
C LEU A 16 -8.44 -3.13 -1.16
N LYS A 17 -9.66 -2.81 -1.63
CA LYS A 17 -10.86 -2.87 -0.78
C LYS A 17 -11.24 -4.29 -0.41
N ASP A 18 -10.87 -5.27 -1.24
CA ASP A 18 -10.99 -6.66 -0.87
C ASP A 18 -9.94 -7.00 0.21
N THR A 19 -10.37 -7.62 1.30
CA THR A 19 -9.50 -7.87 2.46
C THR A 19 -8.45 -8.93 2.18
N SER A 20 -8.74 -9.90 1.31
CA SER A 20 -7.76 -10.93 0.94
C SER A 20 -6.67 -10.34 0.06
N MET A 21 -7.04 -9.50 -0.91
CA MET A 21 -6.09 -8.74 -1.73
C MET A 21 -5.27 -7.80 -0.84
N PHE A 22 -5.88 -7.00 0.04
CA PHE A 22 -5.13 -6.10 0.93
C PHE A 22 -4.09 -6.82 1.79
N LYS A 23 -4.42 -8.03 2.27
CA LYS A 23 -3.54 -8.86 3.11
C LYS A 23 -2.43 -9.55 2.32
N SER A 24 -2.46 -9.52 0.99
CA SER A 24 -1.41 -10.08 0.14
C SER A 24 -0.13 -9.21 0.12
N VAL A 25 -0.13 -8.07 0.84
CA VAL A 25 1.01 -7.16 0.90
C VAL A 25 2.28 -7.90 1.31
N LYS A 26 3.35 -7.64 0.57
CA LYS A 26 4.69 -8.19 0.86
C LYS A 26 5.75 -7.16 0.55
N VAL A 27 6.92 -7.32 1.16
CA VAL A 27 8.10 -6.55 0.80
C VAL A 27 8.60 -7.03 -0.56
N SER A 28 8.89 -6.10 -1.46
CA SER A 28 9.45 -6.34 -2.78
C SER A 28 10.51 -5.29 -3.06
N PHE A 29 11.74 -5.73 -3.30
CA PHE A 29 12.92 -4.87 -3.41
C PHE A 29 13.06 -3.92 -2.22
N ASP A 30 12.94 -2.62 -2.45
CA ASP A 30 13.02 -1.53 -1.47
C ASP A 30 11.64 -0.99 -1.07
N THR A 31 10.55 -1.63 -1.49
CA THR A 31 9.18 -1.20 -1.19
C THR A 31 8.23 -2.35 -0.85
N ILE A 32 6.91 -2.11 -0.89
CA ILE A 32 5.84 -3.09 -0.78
C ILE A 32 5.08 -3.23 -2.10
N GLU A 33 4.60 -4.44 -2.37
CA GLU A 33 3.71 -4.74 -3.49
C GLU A 33 2.57 -5.67 -3.06
N TRP A 34 1.48 -5.66 -3.82
CA TRP A 34 0.35 -6.58 -3.71
C TRP A 34 0.31 -7.58 -4.87
N GLU A 35 -0.53 -8.62 -4.77
CA GLU A 35 -0.64 -9.67 -5.80
C GLU A 35 -1.15 -9.15 -7.14
N ASN A 36 -1.88 -8.02 -7.13
CA ASN A 36 -2.35 -7.35 -8.33
C ASN A 36 -1.32 -6.37 -8.91
N GLU A 37 -0.04 -6.47 -8.53
CA GLU A 37 1.06 -5.63 -9.00
C GLU A 37 0.96 -4.16 -8.59
N ALA A 38 0.02 -3.80 -7.71
CA ALA A 38 0.03 -2.48 -7.09
C ALA A 38 1.24 -2.36 -6.16
N ASP A 39 1.93 -1.22 -6.22
CA ASP A 39 3.05 -0.86 -5.35
C ASP A 39 2.88 0.59 -4.85
N ILE A 40 3.74 1.00 -3.92
CA ILE A 40 3.86 2.39 -3.50
C ILE A 40 5.34 2.73 -3.54
N ASP A 41 5.71 3.91 -4.01
CA ASP A 41 7.11 4.33 -3.99
C ASP A 41 7.65 4.41 -2.54
N PRO A 42 8.88 3.96 -2.26
CA PRO A 42 9.44 4.00 -0.92
C PRO A 42 9.53 5.42 -0.32
N GLU A 43 9.74 6.45 -1.14
CA GLU A 43 9.71 7.86 -0.70
C GLU A 43 8.31 8.23 -0.21
N THR A 44 7.27 7.88 -0.97
CA THR A 44 5.88 8.10 -0.56
C THR A 44 5.54 7.39 0.75
N LEU A 45 5.97 6.13 0.90
CA LEU A 45 5.76 5.39 2.16
C LEU A 45 6.41 6.08 3.35
N TYR A 46 7.58 6.68 3.16
CA TYR A 46 8.31 7.36 4.23
C TYR A 46 7.70 8.74 4.55
N GLU A 47 7.50 9.58 3.54
CA GLU A 47 7.05 10.96 3.70
C GLU A 47 5.62 11.07 4.25
N ASP A 48 4.71 10.20 3.80
CA ASP A 48 3.30 10.21 4.23
C ASP A 48 3.06 9.38 5.51
N SER A 49 4.08 8.66 5.99
CA SER A 49 3.98 7.88 7.24
C SER A 49 4.08 8.77 8.47
N VAL A 50 3.32 8.42 9.49
CA VAL A 50 3.46 8.98 10.85
C VAL A 50 4.21 8.01 11.78
N PRO A 51 4.86 8.47 12.86
CA PRO A 51 5.44 7.59 13.86
C PRO A 51 4.43 6.55 14.36
N TYR A 52 4.87 5.29 14.49
CA TYR A 52 4.07 4.24 15.12
C TYR A 52 4.29 4.28 16.63
N ASN A 53 3.24 4.56 17.40
CA ASN A 53 3.24 4.60 18.86
C ASN A 53 2.79 3.26 19.45
#